data_AF-A0A162M8J7-F1
#
_entry.id   AF-A0A162M8J7-F1
#
_cell.length_a   1.000
_cell.length_b   1.000
_cell.length_c   1.000
_cell.angle_alpha   90.00
_cell.angle_beta   90.00
_cell.angle_gamma   90.00
#
_symmetry.space_group_name_H-M   'P 1'
#
loop_
_entity.id
_entity.type
_entity.pdbx_description
1 polymer ?
#
loop_
_entity_poly.entity_id
_entity_poly.type
_entity_poly.pdbx_seq_one_letter_code
_entity_poly.pdbx_strand_id
1 'polypeptide(L)'
;MSFTQKETKTCATLLREYQQSNKTVRNPEKLTFMGVGDKDVYNITAPFEDEGEQVIAGRVESRDSEHSEIVFFVERDGAWIPREGAPILTLQDPFYTKIAGELVLGGVQIYPHPNPTKESIFSWRTVFYKGARIAELKPFFTGPSGMKDLRLVELIDGSIGVLTRPQGEKGGRGKIGFTRISSLKDLTPEVIEEAPLLEGQFIEEEWGGGNEIHLLNNGLLGILGHIACFDTELDRHYYSMVFVLDPETREFSDIRLIAVRAEFVPGVSKRPDLRDVVFSGGLVRNLDGTANLYVGLSDAEAHRLTMADPFISFE
;
A
#
# COMPACT_ATOMS: atom_id res chain seq x y z
N MET A 1 -16.02 -14.19 -14.55
CA MET A 1 -16.84 -12.97 -14.75
C MET A 1 -16.21 -12.22 -15.91
N SER A 2 -16.97 -11.62 -16.83
CA SER A 2 -16.40 -10.68 -17.80
C SER A 2 -16.52 -9.29 -17.21
N PHE A 3 -15.40 -8.58 -17.09
CA PHE A 3 -15.41 -7.23 -16.57
C PHE A 3 -15.69 -6.27 -17.75
N THR A 4 -16.93 -5.81 -17.89
CA THR A 4 -17.21 -4.74 -18.85
C THR A 4 -16.68 -3.43 -18.27
N GLN A 5 -15.56 -2.94 -18.81
CA GLN A 5 -14.98 -1.67 -18.37
C GLN A 5 -15.98 -0.53 -18.61
N LYS A 6 -16.37 0.16 -17.54
CA LYS A 6 -17.18 1.38 -17.64
C LYS A 6 -16.27 2.60 -17.82
N GLU A 7 -16.89 3.74 -18.11
CA GLU A 7 -16.22 5.04 -18.18
C GLU A 7 -15.40 5.32 -16.90
N THR A 8 -14.19 5.85 -17.07
CA THR A 8 -13.27 6.19 -15.97
C THR A 8 -13.95 7.11 -14.95
N LYS A 9 -13.97 6.70 -13.68
CA LYS A 9 -14.58 7.49 -12.60
C LYS A 9 -13.54 8.35 -11.89
N THR A 10 -13.88 9.63 -11.70
CA THR A 10 -13.05 10.57 -10.93
C THR A 10 -13.17 10.32 -9.42
N CYS A 11 -12.18 10.78 -8.65
CA CYS A 11 -12.19 10.79 -7.19
C CYS A 11 -13.46 11.44 -6.65
N ALA A 12 -13.90 12.55 -7.23
CA ALA A 12 -15.12 13.24 -6.83
C ALA A 12 -16.39 12.39 -7.07
N THR A 13 -16.41 11.59 -8.14
CA THR A 13 -17.53 10.68 -8.43
C THR A 13 -17.51 9.49 -7.48
N LEU A 14 -16.35 8.86 -7.30
CA LEU A 14 -16.15 7.75 -6.38
C LEU A 14 -16.47 8.13 -4.93
N LEU A 15 -16.10 9.34 -4.50
CA LEU A 15 -16.42 9.86 -3.16
C LEU A 15 -17.92 10.07 -2.99
N ARG A 16 -18.62 10.64 -3.98
CA ARG A 16 -20.08 10.80 -3.93
C ARG A 16 -20.78 9.45 -3.85
N GLU A 17 -20.37 8.48 -4.66
CA GLU A 17 -20.90 7.10 -4.63
C GLU A 17 -20.67 6.47 -3.25
N TYR A 18 -19.47 6.62 -2.68
CA TYR A 18 -19.15 6.14 -1.34
C TYR A 18 -20.03 6.78 -0.26
N GLN A 19 -20.21 8.10 -0.30
CA GLN A 19 -21.04 8.84 0.65
C GLN A 19 -22.52 8.45 0.58
N GLN A 20 -23.00 8.04 -0.59
CA GLN A 20 -24.38 7.58 -0.82
C GLN A 20 -24.56 6.07 -0.56
N SER A 21 -23.47 5.33 -0.40
CA SER A 21 -23.51 3.89 -0.14
C SER A 21 -23.95 3.57 1.29
N ASN A 22 -24.45 2.34 1.50
CA ASN A 22 -24.66 1.80 2.83
C ASN A 22 -23.30 1.44 3.44
N LYS A 23 -22.71 2.40 4.15
CA LYS A 23 -21.40 2.24 4.78
C LYS A 23 -21.42 1.10 5.79
N THR A 24 -20.41 0.23 5.72
CA THR A 24 -20.24 -0.91 6.63
C THR A 24 -19.09 -0.69 7.63
N VAL A 25 -18.39 0.45 7.51
CA VAL A 25 -17.28 0.83 8.39
C VAL A 25 -17.77 1.05 9.82
N ARG A 26 -16.99 0.54 10.77
CA ARG A 26 -17.28 0.61 12.21
C ARG A 26 -15.99 0.44 13.00
N ASN A 27 -16.06 0.74 14.29
CA ASN A 27 -14.97 0.58 15.25
C ASN A 27 -13.65 1.24 14.80
N PRO A 28 -13.65 2.53 14.39
CA PRO A 28 -12.40 3.21 14.10
C PRO A 28 -11.56 3.34 15.37
N GLU A 29 -10.28 3.00 15.26
CA GLU A 29 -9.36 2.96 16.38
C GLU A 29 -8.00 3.51 15.96
N LYS A 30 -7.48 4.45 16.75
CA LYS A 30 -6.09 4.89 16.66
C LYS A 30 -5.20 3.85 17.34
N LEU A 31 -4.20 3.35 16.63
CA LEU A 31 -3.23 2.42 17.18
C LEU A 31 -2.20 3.19 18.03
N THR A 32 -1.88 2.63 19.19
CA THR A 32 -0.91 3.24 20.11
C THR A 32 0.46 2.60 19.89
N PHE A 33 1.45 3.41 19.52
CA PHE A 33 2.85 3.00 19.39
C PHE A 33 3.68 3.64 20.50
N MET A 34 4.58 2.86 21.10
CA MET A 34 5.49 3.32 22.16
C MET A 34 6.93 2.92 21.86
N GLY A 35 7.90 3.42 22.63
CA GLY A 35 9.30 3.00 22.50
C GLY A 35 10.06 3.61 21.31
N VAL A 36 9.49 4.61 20.64
CA VAL A 36 10.12 5.34 19.51
C VAL A 36 10.32 6.83 19.76
N GLY A 37 10.25 7.25 21.02
CA GLY A 37 10.46 8.65 21.43
C GLY A 37 9.30 9.56 21.01
N ASP A 38 9.65 10.70 20.40
CA ASP A 38 8.75 11.73 19.89
C ASP A 38 8.41 11.57 18.40
N LYS A 39 8.89 10.49 17.76
CA LYS A 39 8.64 10.19 16.36
C LYS A 39 7.19 9.72 16.16
N ASP A 40 6.62 10.08 15.02
CA ASP A 40 5.33 9.57 14.56
C ASP A 40 5.49 8.14 14.01
N VAL A 41 4.42 7.35 14.10
CA VAL A 41 4.31 6.03 13.45
C VAL A 41 3.08 6.00 12.58
N TYR A 42 3.26 5.80 11.27
CA TYR A 42 2.20 5.82 10.27
C TYR A 42 2.59 4.95 9.06
N ASN A 43 1.75 4.93 8.03
CA ASN A 43 1.89 4.10 6.82
C ASN A 43 2.36 2.67 7.15
N ILE A 44 1.63 2.04 8.07
CA ILE A 44 1.95 0.72 8.63
C ILE A 44 1.51 -0.40 7.69
N THR A 45 1.98 -1.62 7.91
CA THR A 45 1.37 -2.82 7.31
C THR A 45 0.08 -3.20 8.06
N ALA A 46 -0.76 -4.05 7.47
CA ALA A 46 -1.59 -4.93 8.30
C ALA A 46 -0.70 -5.85 9.17
N PRO A 47 -1.20 -6.31 10.34
CA PRO A 47 -0.51 -7.31 11.13
C PRO A 47 -0.23 -8.58 10.32
N PHE A 48 0.94 -9.17 10.54
CA PHE A 48 1.33 -10.44 9.96
C PHE A 48 2.07 -11.30 10.98
N GLU A 49 2.00 -12.61 10.77
CA GLU A 49 2.67 -13.57 11.64
C GLU A 49 4.16 -13.71 11.26
N ASP A 50 5.02 -13.61 12.26
CA ASP A 50 6.44 -13.96 12.20
C ASP A 50 6.85 -14.62 13.52
N GLU A 51 7.34 -15.86 13.44
CA GLU A 51 7.78 -16.67 14.59
C GLU A 51 6.73 -16.84 15.71
N GLY A 52 5.46 -16.96 15.32
CA GLY A 52 4.34 -17.16 16.24
C GLY A 52 3.81 -15.88 16.88
N GLU A 53 4.34 -14.71 16.51
CA GLU A 53 3.88 -13.40 17.00
C GLU A 53 3.21 -12.59 15.89
N GLN A 54 2.20 -11.79 16.25
CA GLN A 54 1.65 -10.78 15.35
C GLN A 54 2.54 -9.55 15.36
N VAL A 55 2.97 -9.14 14.17
CA VAL A 55 3.89 -8.03 13.95
C VAL A 55 3.26 -7.01 13.02
N ILE A 56 3.45 -5.73 13.33
CA ILE A 56 3.23 -4.62 12.39
C ILE A 56 4.58 -4.02 12.02
N ALA A 57 4.85 -3.83 10.74
CA ALA A 57 5.95 -2.97 10.30
C ALA A 57 5.40 -1.54 10.13
N GLY A 58 6.04 -0.55 10.75
CA GLY A 58 5.60 0.85 10.71
C GLY A 58 6.70 1.79 10.25
N ARG A 59 6.33 2.82 9.47
CA ARG A 59 7.22 3.94 9.16
C ARG A 59 7.31 4.83 10.40
N VAL A 60 8.52 4.97 10.92
CA VAL A 60 8.84 5.81 12.07
C VAL A 60 9.62 7.02 11.61
N GLU A 61 9.10 8.22 11.88
CA GLU A 61 9.67 9.46 11.34
C GLU A 61 9.44 10.65 12.29
N SER A 62 10.41 11.56 12.37
CA SER A 62 10.21 12.84 13.05
C SER A 62 9.22 13.71 12.25
N ARG A 63 8.33 14.43 12.94
CA ARG A 63 7.27 15.26 12.35
C ARG A 63 7.75 16.18 11.23
N ASP A 64 8.93 16.76 11.39
CA ASP A 64 9.56 17.76 10.52
C ASP A 64 10.63 17.21 9.57
N SER A 65 10.75 15.88 9.46
CA SER A 65 11.74 15.19 8.61
C SER A 65 11.06 14.41 7.48
N GLU A 66 11.82 14.03 6.44
CA GLU A 66 11.44 13.01 5.44
C GLU A 66 12.36 11.78 5.52
N HIS A 67 13.25 11.73 6.51
CA HIS A 67 14.10 10.57 6.80
C HIS A 67 13.38 9.66 7.79
N SER A 68 12.94 8.49 7.33
CA SER A 68 12.25 7.50 8.15
C SER A 68 13.00 6.18 8.24
N GLU A 69 12.54 5.38 9.18
CA GLU A 69 12.95 4.00 9.39
C GLU A 69 11.71 3.10 9.44
N ILE A 70 11.79 1.89 8.90
CA ILE A 70 10.85 0.82 9.19
C ILE A 70 11.28 0.16 10.49
N VAL A 71 10.37 0.17 11.46
CA VAL A 71 10.50 -0.55 12.73
C VAL A 71 9.41 -1.61 12.80
N PHE A 72 9.75 -2.78 13.34
CA PHE A 72 8.80 -3.87 13.56
C PHE A 72 8.30 -3.82 15.00
N PHE A 73 6.99 -3.94 15.18
CA PHE A 73 6.34 -3.81 16.47
C PHE A 73 5.53 -5.05 16.81
N VAL A 74 5.49 -5.40 18.09
CA VAL A 74 4.61 -6.42 18.67
C VAL A 74 3.68 -5.78 19.68
N GLU A 75 2.45 -6.30 19.79
CA GLU A 75 1.49 -5.78 20.75
C GLU A 75 1.77 -6.31 22.17
N ARG A 76 1.83 -5.40 23.15
CA ARG A 76 1.94 -5.67 24.58
C ARG A 76 1.07 -4.69 25.34
N ASP A 77 0.19 -5.19 26.21
CA ASP A 77 -0.68 -4.38 27.08
C ASP A 77 -1.46 -3.27 26.34
N GLY A 78 -1.91 -3.55 25.10
CA GLY A 78 -2.68 -2.62 24.27
C GLY A 78 -1.85 -1.57 23.52
N ALA A 79 -0.52 -1.68 23.52
CA ALA A 79 0.39 -0.83 22.75
C ALA A 79 1.33 -1.66 21.87
N TRP A 80 1.66 -1.11 20.71
CA TRP A 80 2.66 -1.65 19.79
C TRP A 80 4.04 -1.14 20.19
N ILE A 81 4.92 -2.05 20.61
CA ILE A 81 6.29 -1.74 21.04
C ILE A 81 7.31 -2.36 20.10
N PRO A 82 8.49 -1.73 19.86
CA PRO A 82 9.53 -2.28 19.02
C PRO A 82 9.87 -3.71 19.44
N ARG A 83 9.86 -4.62 18.47
CA ARG A 83 10.21 -6.01 18.67
C ARG A 83 11.72 -6.12 18.89
N GLU A 84 12.11 -6.70 20.01
CA GLU A 84 13.52 -6.88 20.35
C GLU A 84 14.23 -7.77 19.31
N GLY A 85 15.44 -7.37 18.92
CA GLY A 85 16.26 -8.11 17.94
C GLY A 85 15.81 -8.00 16.48
N ALA A 86 14.68 -7.36 16.18
CA ALA A 86 14.29 -7.08 14.81
C ALA A 86 15.21 -6.02 14.17
N PRO A 87 15.53 -6.13 12.86
CA PRO A 87 16.32 -5.12 12.18
C PRO A 87 15.53 -3.82 12.03
N ILE A 88 16.24 -2.70 11.94
CA ILE A 88 15.69 -1.42 11.52
C ILE A 88 16.11 -1.19 10.08
N LEU A 89 15.16 -0.87 9.19
CA LEU A 89 15.45 -0.66 7.77
C LEU A 89 15.29 0.83 7.44
N THR A 90 16.30 1.47 6.86
CA THR A 90 16.22 2.88 6.43
C THR A 90 15.38 3.00 5.14
N LEU A 91 14.07 2.86 5.30
CA LEU A 91 13.05 2.84 4.25
C LEU A 91 11.78 3.54 4.74
N GLN A 92 10.92 3.90 3.80
CA GLN A 92 9.57 4.41 4.05
C GLN A 92 8.51 3.37 3.64
N ASP A 93 7.28 3.57 4.12
CA ASP A 93 6.05 2.93 3.65
C ASP A 93 6.18 1.38 3.49
N PRO A 94 6.37 0.64 4.60
CA PRO A 94 6.53 -0.81 4.60
C PRO A 94 5.33 -1.53 3.98
N PHE A 95 5.61 -2.66 3.33
CA PHE A 95 4.61 -3.62 2.88
C PHE A 95 5.22 -5.03 2.85
N TYR A 96 4.39 -6.06 2.85
CA TYR A 96 4.86 -7.44 2.84
C TYR A 96 3.97 -8.36 1.99
N THR A 97 4.50 -9.53 1.67
CA THR A 97 3.77 -10.66 1.11
C THR A 97 4.54 -11.95 1.42
N LYS A 98 3.97 -13.12 1.12
CA LYS A 98 4.67 -14.41 1.17
C LYS A 98 4.76 -14.99 -0.23
N ILE A 99 5.96 -15.38 -0.65
CA ILE A 99 6.23 -15.98 -1.97
C ILE A 99 7.15 -17.18 -1.77
N ALA A 100 6.72 -18.34 -2.26
CA ALA A 100 7.33 -19.65 -2.11
C ALA A 100 7.65 -19.99 -0.64
N GLY A 101 6.78 -19.54 0.27
CA GLY A 101 6.96 -19.68 1.73
C GLY A 101 7.98 -18.72 2.36
N GLU A 102 8.69 -17.88 1.58
CA GLU A 102 9.55 -16.82 2.11
C GLU A 102 8.76 -15.55 2.39
N LEU A 103 9.08 -14.85 3.48
CA LEU A 103 8.65 -13.48 3.70
C LEU A 103 9.35 -12.58 2.70
N VAL A 104 8.57 -11.80 1.96
CA VAL A 104 9.06 -10.72 1.10
C VAL A 104 8.57 -9.40 1.68
N LEU A 105 9.51 -8.56 2.11
CA LEU A 105 9.22 -7.24 2.67
C LEU A 105 9.76 -6.18 1.72
N GLY A 106 8.98 -5.14 1.46
CA GLY A 106 9.42 -4.00 0.69
C GLY A 106 9.22 -2.68 1.41
N GLY A 107 9.85 -1.65 0.85
CA GLY A 107 9.71 -0.27 1.28
C GLY A 107 10.34 0.67 0.26
N VAL A 108 10.15 1.97 0.46
CA VAL A 108 10.70 3.01 -0.41
C VAL A 108 12.03 3.50 0.15
N GLN A 109 13.10 3.36 -0.62
CA GLN A 109 14.39 3.94 -0.30
C GLN A 109 14.49 5.34 -0.89
N ILE A 110 14.81 6.34 -0.06
CA ILE A 110 15.27 7.65 -0.51
C ILE A 110 16.80 7.65 -0.64
N TYR A 111 17.33 8.27 -1.70
CA TYR A 111 18.76 8.34 -1.96
C TYR A 111 19.10 9.61 -2.75
N PRO A 112 20.37 10.07 -2.75
CA PRO A 112 20.78 11.24 -3.54
C PRO A 112 20.40 11.09 -5.02
N HIS A 113 19.91 12.15 -5.65
CA HIS A 113 19.50 12.07 -7.06
C HIS A 113 20.68 11.62 -7.94
N PRO A 114 20.48 10.65 -8.86
CA PRO A 114 21.58 10.04 -9.61
C PRO A 114 22.28 11.01 -10.58
N ASN A 115 21.60 12.08 -11.01
CA ASN A 115 22.24 13.19 -11.70
C ASN A 115 22.93 14.14 -10.69
N PRO A 116 24.27 14.26 -10.71
CA PRO A 116 25.03 15.10 -9.77
C PRO A 116 24.73 16.61 -9.92
N THR A 117 24.17 17.07 -11.06
CA THR A 117 23.75 18.48 -11.16
C THR A 117 22.45 18.78 -10.39
N LYS A 118 21.84 17.76 -9.79
CA LYS A 118 20.64 17.83 -8.93
C LYS A 118 20.96 17.41 -7.49
N GLU A 119 22.17 17.71 -7.01
CA GLU A 119 22.73 17.31 -5.70
C GLU A 119 21.83 17.60 -4.47
N SER A 120 20.89 18.54 -4.55
CA SER A 120 19.93 18.86 -3.48
C SER A 120 18.56 18.15 -3.62
N ILE A 121 18.40 17.29 -4.61
CA ILE A 121 17.16 16.54 -4.85
C ILE A 121 17.41 15.10 -4.40
N PHE A 122 16.50 14.54 -3.61
CA PHE A 122 16.47 13.09 -3.37
C PHE A 122 15.70 12.42 -4.51
N SER A 123 16.17 11.25 -4.95
CA SER A 123 15.36 10.32 -5.71
C SER A 123 14.84 9.22 -4.77
N TRP A 124 13.86 8.46 -5.25
CA TRP A 124 13.27 7.36 -4.50
C TRP A 124 13.14 6.14 -5.40
N ARG A 125 13.09 4.96 -4.79
CA ARG A 125 12.80 3.70 -5.47
C ARG A 125 12.27 2.68 -4.49
N THR A 126 11.47 1.74 -4.96
CA THR A 126 11.09 0.58 -4.15
C THR A 126 12.26 -0.40 -4.06
N VAL A 127 12.53 -0.93 -2.88
CA VAL A 127 13.48 -2.03 -2.69
C VAL A 127 12.79 -3.18 -1.96
N PHE A 128 13.27 -4.40 -2.19
CA PHE A 128 12.71 -5.59 -1.57
C PHE A 128 13.78 -6.41 -0.87
N TYR A 129 13.37 -6.95 0.26
CA TYR A 129 14.09 -7.87 1.12
C TYR A 129 13.33 -9.19 1.17
N LYS A 130 14.04 -10.29 1.37
CA LYS A 130 13.42 -11.59 1.60
C LYS A 130 14.17 -12.42 2.65
N GLY A 131 13.45 -13.32 3.30
CA GLY A 131 14.00 -14.25 4.28
C GLY A 131 12.90 -15.16 4.84
N ALA A 132 13.29 -16.18 5.62
CA ALA A 132 12.32 -17.05 6.28
C ALA A 132 11.57 -16.36 7.42
N ARG A 133 12.19 -15.34 8.01
CA ARG A 133 11.70 -14.53 9.12
C ARG A 133 12.29 -13.13 9.10
N ILE A 134 11.70 -12.19 9.85
CA ILE A 134 12.11 -10.78 9.91
C ILE A 134 13.62 -10.64 10.21
N ALA A 135 14.15 -11.41 11.17
CA ALA A 135 15.56 -11.35 11.57
C ALA A 135 16.56 -11.74 10.46
N GLU A 136 16.09 -12.40 9.40
CA GLU A 136 16.92 -12.94 8.31
C GLU A 136 16.71 -12.20 6.98
N LEU A 137 15.94 -11.11 6.97
CA LEU A 137 15.67 -10.32 5.77
C LEU A 137 16.95 -9.82 5.12
N LYS A 138 17.14 -10.15 3.84
CA LYS A 138 18.25 -9.68 3.00
C LYS A 138 17.74 -9.00 1.76
N PRO A 139 18.36 -7.88 1.32
CA PRO A 139 17.97 -7.21 0.09
C PRO A 139 18.20 -8.16 -1.09
N PHE A 140 17.24 -8.24 -2.00
CA PHE A 140 17.37 -9.05 -3.22
C PHE A 140 16.95 -8.31 -4.49
N PHE A 141 16.21 -7.20 -4.38
CA PHE A 141 15.75 -6.45 -5.55
C PHE A 141 15.72 -4.94 -5.28
N THR A 142 16.01 -4.17 -6.33
CA THR A 142 15.99 -2.71 -6.34
C THR A 142 15.25 -2.27 -7.60
N GLY A 143 14.15 -1.56 -7.41
CA GLY A 143 13.26 -1.11 -8.49
C GLY A 143 13.76 0.13 -9.23
N PRO A 144 13.02 0.52 -10.28
CA PRO A 144 13.31 1.72 -11.07
C PRO A 144 13.35 3.00 -10.24
N SER A 145 14.23 3.94 -10.66
CA SER A 145 14.32 5.28 -10.08
C SER A 145 13.00 6.03 -10.29
N GLY A 146 12.50 6.70 -9.26
CA GLY A 146 11.25 7.45 -9.29
C GLY A 146 9.99 6.58 -9.18
N MET A 147 10.10 5.27 -8.98
CA MET A 147 8.94 4.37 -8.87
C MET A 147 8.73 3.83 -7.45
N LYS A 148 7.54 4.13 -6.90
CA LYS A 148 7.01 3.53 -5.67
C LYS A 148 5.79 2.65 -5.97
N ASP A 149 5.18 2.06 -4.96
CA ASP A 149 3.96 1.23 -5.06
C ASP A 149 4.11 0.00 -5.96
N LEU A 150 5.29 -0.63 -5.95
CA LEU A 150 5.46 -1.99 -6.49
C LEU A 150 4.90 -2.99 -5.48
N ARG A 151 4.07 -3.93 -5.94
CA ARG A 151 3.51 -5.00 -5.10
C ARG A 151 3.58 -6.34 -5.80
N LEU A 152 3.81 -7.39 -5.02
CA LEU A 152 3.96 -8.76 -5.50
C LEU A 152 2.93 -9.65 -4.84
N VAL A 153 2.50 -10.69 -5.57
CA VAL A 153 1.64 -11.75 -5.05
C VAL A 153 2.01 -13.07 -5.71
N GLU A 154 2.02 -14.15 -4.93
CA GLU A 154 2.07 -15.50 -5.49
C GLU A 154 0.70 -15.88 -6.05
N LEU A 155 0.68 -16.41 -7.27
CA LEU A 155 -0.52 -16.91 -7.95
C LEU A 155 -0.72 -18.41 -7.67
N ILE A 156 -1.89 -18.94 -8.01
CA ILE A 156 -2.26 -20.36 -7.76
C ILE A 156 -1.24 -21.35 -8.36
N ASP A 157 -0.66 -21.01 -9.51
CA ASP A 157 0.32 -21.86 -10.19
C ASP A 157 1.77 -21.67 -9.71
N GLY A 158 1.99 -20.83 -8.68
CA GLY A 158 3.29 -20.51 -8.12
C GLY A 158 4.07 -19.43 -8.87
N SER A 159 3.55 -18.92 -9.98
CA SER A 159 4.09 -17.71 -10.62
C SER A 159 3.74 -16.46 -9.80
N ILE A 160 4.26 -15.29 -10.20
CA ILE A 160 4.15 -14.07 -9.41
C ILE A 160 3.47 -12.97 -10.22
N GLY A 161 2.39 -12.41 -9.68
CA GLY A 161 1.78 -11.18 -10.16
C GLY A 161 2.55 -9.96 -9.65
N VAL A 162 2.79 -8.99 -10.51
CA VAL A 162 3.57 -7.77 -10.22
C VAL A 162 2.73 -6.55 -10.57
N LEU A 163 2.31 -5.80 -9.56
CA LEU A 163 1.77 -4.45 -9.76
C LEU A 163 2.92 -3.44 -9.85
N THR A 164 2.80 -2.52 -10.80
CA THR A 164 3.73 -1.41 -11.00
C THR A 164 3.00 -0.08 -10.94
N ARG A 165 3.75 1.00 -10.72
CA ARG A 165 3.18 2.35 -10.68
C ARG A 165 4.12 3.39 -11.29
N PRO A 166 4.35 3.35 -12.61
CA PRO A 166 5.18 4.35 -13.26
C PRO A 166 4.59 5.76 -13.10
N GLN A 167 5.47 6.75 -13.22
CA GLN A 167 5.14 8.18 -13.33
C GLN A 167 5.82 8.75 -14.57
N GLY A 168 5.53 10.00 -14.92
CA GLY A 168 6.14 10.67 -16.06
C GLY A 168 5.49 10.27 -17.39
N GLU A 169 6.28 10.07 -18.43
CA GLU A 169 5.79 9.82 -19.79
C GLU A 169 4.81 8.65 -19.88
N LYS A 170 5.14 7.52 -19.23
CA LYS A 170 4.28 6.34 -19.23
C LYS A 170 3.08 6.49 -18.29
N GLY A 171 3.32 6.87 -17.04
CA GLY A 171 2.30 6.77 -15.98
C GLY A 171 1.65 8.08 -15.55
N GLY A 172 1.99 9.22 -16.17
CA GLY A 172 1.51 10.54 -15.78
C GLY A 172 1.84 10.85 -14.31
N ARG A 173 0.81 11.17 -13.53
CA ARG A 173 0.94 11.39 -12.07
C ARG A 173 1.09 10.08 -11.27
N GLY A 174 0.78 8.95 -11.89
CA GLY A 174 0.92 7.62 -11.34
C GLY A 174 -0.27 6.73 -11.69
N LYS A 175 -0.07 5.81 -12.64
CA LYS A 175 -1.05 4.82 -13.09
C LYS A 175 -0.58 3.42 -12.73
N ILE A 176 -1.52 2.50 -12.50
CA ILE A 176 -1.22 1.11 -12.15
C ILE A 176 -0.91 0.32 -13.42
N GLY A 177 0.17 -0.45 -13.41
CA GLY A 177 0.46 -1.49 -14.39
C GLY A 177 0.45 -2.87 -13.76
N PHE A 178 0.37 -3.90 -14.61
CA PHE A 178 0.45 -5.29 -14.17
C PHE A 178 1.23 -6.14 -15.16
N THR A 179 2.08 -7.01 -14.62
CA THR A 179 2.73 -8.08 -15.37
C THR A 179 2.84 -9.34 -14.51
N ARG A 180 3.19 -10.46 -15.13
CA ARG A 180 3.38 -11.74 -14.48
C ARG A 180 4.77 -12.27 -14.80
N ILE A 181 5.44 -12.78 -13.79
CA ILE A 181 6.76 -13.40 -13.89
C ILE A 181 6.74 -14.81 -13.32
N SER A 182 7.65 -15.67 -13.76
CA SER A 182 7.69 -17.06 -13.29
C SER A 182 8.24 -17.19 -11.87
N SER A 183 9.19 -16.36 -11.47
CA SER A 183 9.83 -16.43 -10.15
C SER A 183 10.45 -15.10 -9.73
N LEU A 184 10.85 -14.98 -8.44
CA LEU A 184 11.55 -13.78 -7.93
C LEU A 184 12.87 -13.48 -8.64
N LYS A 185 13.48 -14.47 -9.32
CA LYS A 185 14.71 -14.26 -10.10
C LYS A 185 14.47 -13.47 -11.39
N ASP A 186 13.23 -13.49 -11.86
CA ASP A 186 12.80 -12.83 -13.09
C ASP A 186 12.28 -11.41 -12.80
N LEU A 187 12.30 -10.97 -11.53
CA LEU A 187 11.95 -9.60 -11.15
C LEU A 187 13.13 -8.68 -11.48
N THR A 188 13.02 -7.95 -12.58
CA THR A 188 14.04 -6.98 -13.02
C THR A 188 13.43 -5.58 -13.21
N PRO A 189 14.23 -4.50 -13.17
CA PRO A 189 13.74 -3.15 -13.46
C PRO A 189 13.07 -3.06 -14.83
N GLU A 190 13.61 -3.75 -15.84
CA GLU A 190 13.09 -3.77 -17.20
C GLU A 190 11.67 -4.35 -17.24
N VAL A 191 11.44 -5.49 -16.58
CA VAL A 191 10.11 -6.09 -16.47
C VAL A 191 9.10 -5.14 -15.83
N ILE A 192 9.52 -4.39 -14.81
CA ILE A 192 8.68 -3.40 -14.13
C ILE A 192 8.38 -2.21 -15.04
N GLU A 193 9.39 -1.68 -15.72
CA GLU A 193 9.26 -0.53 -16.63
C GLU A 193 8.42 -0.88 -17.86
N GLU A 194 8.49 -2.11 -18.36
CA GLU A 194 7.74 -2.59 -19.51
C GLU A 194 6.30 -3.00 -19.17
N ALA A 195 5.99 -3.28 -17.89
CA ALA A 195 4.68 -3.76 -17.46
C ALA A 195 3.53 -2.88 -18.02
N PRO A 196 2.58 -3.46 -18.78
CA PRO A 196 1.50 -2.71 -19.40
C PRO A 196 0.58 -2.09 -18.36
N LEU A 197 0.05 -0.89 -18.67
CA LEU A 197 -0.88 -0.18 -17.80
C LEU A 197 -2.25 -0.85 -17.79
N LEU A 198 -2.93 -0.76 -16.65
CA LEU A 198 -4.35 -1.01 -16.51
C LEU A 198 -5.08 0.29 -16.92
N GLU A 199 -5.29 0.44 -18.23
CA GLU A 199 -5.82 1.67 -18.84
C GLU A 199 -7.22 2.03 -18.37
N GLY A 200 -7.56 3.31 -18.26
CA GLY A 200 -8.94 3.75 -17.94
C GLY A 200 -9.35 3.58 -16.47
N GLN A 201 -8.39 3.47 -15.55
CA GLN A 201 -8.65 3.55 -14.10
C GLN A 201 -8.61 4.98 -13.55
N PHE A 202 -7.79 5.85 -14.16
CA PHE A 202 -7.52 7.20 -13.68
C PHE A 202 -7.61 8.20 -14.82
N ILE A 203 -8.13 9.40 -14.55
CA ILE A 203 -7.95 10.56 -15.42
C ILE A 203 -6.53 11.14 -15.25
N GLU A 204 -6.09 12.01 -16.14
CA GLU A 204 -4.71 12.52 -16.14
C GLU A 204 -4.35 13.34 -14.89
N GLU A 205 -5.32 14.01 -14.30
CA GLU A 205 -5.15 14.86 -13.11
C GLU A 205 -5.12 14.06 -11.80
N GLU A 206 -5.57 12.81 -11.82
CA GLU A 206 -5.67 11.93 -10.66
C GLU A 206 -4.64 10.80 -10.73
N TRP A 207 -4.39 10.14 -9.59
CA TRP A 207 -3.42 9.05 -9.54
C TRP A 207 -3.84 7.99 -8.53
N GLY A 208 -3.21 6.82 -8.62
CA GLY A 208 -3.39 5.76 -7.63
C GLY A 208 -2.24 4.77 -7.63
N GLY A 209 -2.39 3.75 -6.81
CA GLY A 209 -1.42 2.68 -6.65
C GLY A 209 -2.01 1.49 -5.89
N GLY A 210 -1.49 0.30 -6.17
CA GLY A 210 -1.76 -0.89 -5.35
C GLY A 210 -0.93 -0.85 -4.06
N ASN A 211 -1.59 -1.07 -2.93
CA ASN A 211 -0.99 -1.13 -1.60
C ASN A 211 -0.84 -2.57 -1.09
N GLU A 212 -1.75 -3.47 -1.48
CA GLU A 212 -1.70 -4.89 -1.14
C GLU A 212 -2.51 -5.69 -2.18
N ILE A 213 -2.14 -6.95 -2.39
CA ILE A 213 -2.83 -7.85 -3.32
C ILE A 213 -3.28 -9.09 -2.56
N HIS A 214 -4.56 -9.40 -2.66
CA HIS A 214 -5.19 -10.60 -2.11
C HIS A 214 -5.45 -11.59 -3.24
N LEU A 215 -4.82 -12.77 -3.19
CA LEU A 215 -5.22 -13.88 -4.06
C LEU A 215 -6.57 -14.40 -3.57
N LEU A 216 -7.60 -14.32 -4.41
CA LEU A 216 -8.96 -14.76 -4.09
C LEU A 216 -9.15 -16.24 -4.41
N ASN A 217 -10.16 -16.87 -3.79
CA ASN A 217 -10.43 -18.31 -3.93
C ASN A 217 -10.65 -18.80 -5.37
N ASN A 218 -11.09 -17.91 -6.26
CA ASN A 218 -11.32 -18.20 -7.67
C ASN A 218 -10.15 -17.83 -8.59
N GLY A 219 -9.00 -17.45 -8.03
CA GLY A 219 -7.79 -17.09 -8.77
C GLY A 219 -7.71 -15.64 -9.23
N LEU A 220 -8.76 -14.84 -8.99
CA LEU A 220 -8.70 -13.40 -9.21
C LEU A 220 -7.83 -12.72 -8.15
N LEU A 221 -7.38 -11.51 -8.45
CA LEU A 221 -6.57 -10.68 -7.56
C LEU A 221 -7.42 -9.52 -7.03
N GLY A 222 -7.71 -9.54 -5.73
CA GLY A 222 -8.29 -8.41 -5.01
C GLY A 222 -7.21 -7.37 -4.72
N ILE A 223 -7.29 -6.21 -5.36
CA ILE A 223 -6.30 -5.14 -5.19
C ILE A 223 -6.82 -4.16 -4.15
N LEU A 224 -6.13 -4.04 -3.02
CA LEU A 224 -6.28 -2.93 -2.09
C LEU A 224 -5.31 -1.83 -2.52
N GLY A 225 -5.77 -0.60 -2.60
CA GLY A 225 -4.93 0.51 -3.03
C GLY A 225 -5.34 1.85 -2.45
N HIS A 226 -4.82 2.88 -3.09
CA HIS A 226 -5.23 4.26 -2.91
C HIS A 226 -5.57 4.88 -4.27
N ILE A 227 -6.50 5.83 -4.23
CA ILE A 227 -6.72 6.79 -5.32
C ILE A 227 -6.68 8.20 -4.72
N ALA A 228 -6.17 9.15 -5.49
CA ALA A 228 -5.87 10.47 -4.99
C ALA A 228 -6.00 11.57 -6.05
N CYS A 229 -6.31 12.76 -5.56
CA CYS A 229 -6.44 13.98 -6.34
C CYS A 229 -5.94 15.18 -5.52
N PHE A 230 -5.81 16.32 -6.21
CA PHE A 230 -5.75 17.63 -5.55
C PHE A 230 -7.12 18.29 -5.57
N ASP A 231 -7.43 19.09 -4.56
CA ASP A 231 -8.52 20.06 -4.66
C ASP A 231 -8.06 21.39 -5.29
N THR A 232 -8.95 22.38 -5.25
CA THR A 232 -8.69 23.73 -5.77
C THR A 232 -7.68 24.53 -4.95
N GLU A 233 -7.45 24.15 -3.68
CA GLU A 233 -6.46 24.77 -2.78
C GLU A 233 -5.10 24.06 -2.84
N LEU A 234 -4.98 23.02 -3.68
CA LEU A 234 -3.83 22.11 -3.81
C LEU A 234 -3.62 21.19 -2.59
N ASP A 235 -4.65 21.03 -1.76
CA ASP A 235 -4.66 20.03 -0.70
C ASP A 235 -4.81 18.63 -1.31
N ARG A 236 -4.15 17.66 -0.68
CA ARG A 236 -4.14 16.27 -1.13
C ARG A 236 -5.29 15.52 -0.50
N HIS A 237 -5.99 14.78 -1.37
CA HIS A 237 -7.01 13.83 -0.97
C HIS A 237 -6.54 12.44 -1.35
N TYR A 238 -6.50 11.52 -0.38
CA TYR A 238 -6.21 10.10 -0.63
C TYR A 238 -7.29 9.26 0.02
N TYR A 239 -7.86 8.34 -0.76
CA TYR A 239 -8.91 7.44 -0.31
C TYR A 239 -8.47 5.99 -0.49
N SER A 240 -8.80 5.15 0.48
CA SER A 240 -8.61 3.70 0.35
C SER A 240 -9.61 3.16 -0.65
N MET A 241 -9.12 2.39 -1.62
CA MET A 241 -9.92 1.85 -2.70
C MET A 241 -9.64 0.37 -2.93
N VAL A 242 -10.57 -0.30 -3.61
CA VAL A 242 -10.41 -1.66 -4.09
C VAL A 242 -10.89 -1.82 -5.52
N PHE A 243 -10.31 -2.78 -6.23
CA PHE A 243 -10.84 -3.38 -7.45
C PHE A 243 -10.37 -4.83 -7.56
N VAL A 244 -10.90 -5.59 -8.51
CA VAL A 244 -10.47 -6.98 -8.77
C VAL A 244 -9.88 -7.07 -10.17
N LEU A 245 -8.79 -7.83 -10.31
CA LEU A 245 -8.05 -8.05 -11.55
C LEU A 245 -7.99 -9.55 -11.86
N ASP A 246 -8.27 -9.93 -13.10
CA ASP A 246 -7.97 -11.27 -13.62
C ASP A 246 -6.51 -11.31 -14.09
N PRO A 247 -5.64 -12.13 -13.46
CA PRO A 247 -4.22 -12.18 -13.82
C PRO A 247 -3.95 -12.82 -15.19
N GLU A 248 -4.90 -13.56 -15.76
CA GLU A 248 -4.77 -14.21 -17.06
C GLU A 248 -5.15 -13.27 -18.21
N THR A 249 -6.28 -12.58 -18.06
CA THR A 249 -6.82 -11.71 -19.12
C THR A 249 -6.39 -10.25 -18.98
N ARG A 250 -5.98 -9.84 -17.77
CA ARG A 250 -5.77 -8.44 -17.34
C ARG A 250 -7.05 -7.59 -17.36
N GLU A 251 -8.22 -8.21 -17.48
CA GLU A 251 -9.49 -7.53 -17.26
C GLU A 251 -9.65 -7.21 -15.76
N PHE A 252 -10.26 -6.06 -15.45
CA PHE A 252 -10.45 -5.63 -14.06
C PHE A 252 -11.78 -4.89 -13.85
N SER A 253 -12.26 -4.88 -12.61
CA SER A 253 -13.50 -4.22 -12.21
C SER A 253 -13.35 -2.71 -12.06
N ASP A 254 -14.48 -1.99 -12.01
CA ASP A 254 -14.51 -0.59 -11.57
C ASP A 254 -13.86 -0.44 -10.16
N ILE A 255 -13.18 0.68 -9.94
CA ILE A 255 -12.69 1.09 -8.62
C ILE A 255 -13.87 1.39 -7.70
N ARG A 256 -13.77 0.99 -6.42
CA ARG A 256 -14.68 1.39 -5.34
C ARG A 256 -13.88 1.91 -4.15
N LEU A 257 -14.33 3.00 -3.52
CA LEU A 257 -13.76 3.42 -2.25
C LEU A 257 -14.28 2.52 -1.12
N ILE A 258 -13.41 2.26 -0.15
CA ILE A 258 -13.74 1.47 1.04
C ILE A 258 -13.57 2.24 2.35
N ALA A 259 -12.79 3.32 2.34
CA ALA A 259 -12.64 4.21 3.48
C ALA A 259 -12.15 5.59 3.04
N VAL A 260 -12.54 6.61 3.82
CA VAL A 260 -12.11 8.00 3.68
C VAL A 260 -11.72 8.54 5.05
N ARG A 261 -10.97 9.65 5.11
CA ARG A 261 -10.38 10.14 6.37
C ARG A 261 -11.41 10.38 7.48
N ALA A 262 -12.61 10.85 7.10
CA ALA A 262 -13.69 11.20 8.01
C ALA A 262 -14.30 10.00 8.77
N GLU A 263 -14.02 8.76 8.35
CA GLU A 263 -14.50 7.55 9.04
C GLU A 263 -13.63 7.17 10.24
N PHE A 264 -12.44 7.76 10.34
CA PHE A 264 -11.48 7.48 11.40
C PHE A 264 -11.57 8.50 12.53
N VAL A 265 -10.94 8.17 13.66
CA VAL A 265 -10.85 9.09 14.79
C VAL A 265 -10.15 10.39 14.34
N PRO A 266 -10.64 11.59 14.74
CA PRO A 266 -9.94 12.84 14.48
C PRO A 266 -8.51 12.80 15.04
N GLY A 267 -7.57 13.35 14.28
CA GLY A 267 -6.15 13.24 14.60
C GLY A 267 -5.34 14.35 13.93
N VAL A 268 -4.04 14.37 14.23
CA VAL A 268 -3.12 15.37 13.68
C VAL A 268 -2.72 15.04 12.23
N SER A 269 -2.24 16.03 11.51
CA SER A 269 -1.59 15.87 10.21
C SER A 269 -0.14 16.35 10.27
N LYS A 270 0.73 15.77 9.44
CA LYS A 270 2.12 16.21 9.29
C LYS A 270 2.19 17.64 8.76
N ARG A 271 1.32 17.96 7.80
CA ARG A 271 1.17 19.28 7.16
C ARG A 271 -0.31 19.60 6.91
N PRO A 272 -0.67 20.89 6.68
CA PRO A 272 -2.04 21.26 6.34
C PRO A 272 -2.58 20.54 5.10
N ASP A 273 -1.76 20.37 4.06
CA ASP A 273 -2.15 19.76 2.78
C ASP A 273 -2.45 18.26 2.86
N LEU A 274 -2.22 17.62 4.01
CA LEU A 274 -2.36 16.18 4.21
C LEU A 274 -3.54 15.80 5.11
N ARG A 275 -4.42 16.74 5.41
CA ARG A 275 -5.53 16.52 6.35
C ARG A 275 -6.48 15.42 5.89
N ASP A 276 -6.72 15.28 4.59
CA ASP A 276 -7.63 14.28 4.01
C ASP A 276 -6.89 13.13 3.31
N VAL A 277 -5.84 12.62 3.96
CA VAL A 277 -5.00 11.54 3.42
C VAL A 277 -5.21 10.25 4.20
N VAL A 278 -5.65 9.21 3.48
CA VAL A 278 -5.68 7.81 3.94
C VAL A 278 -4.76 6.97 3.05
N PHE A 279 -3.70 6.41 3.63
CA PHE A 279 -2.79 5.50 2.94
C PHE A 279 -3.00 4.07 3.43
N SER A 280 -3.48 3.20 2.54
CA SER A 280 -3.78 1.80 2.85
C SER A 280 -2.51 1.02 3.20
N GLY A 281 -2.51 0.43 4.39
CA GLY A 281 -1.41 -0.38 4.94
C GLY A 281 -1.58 -1.88 4.74
N GLY A 282 -2.83 -2.34 4.76
CA GLY A 282 -3.20 -3.72 4.48
C GLY A 282 -4.59 -4.05 5.02
N LEU A 283 -5.10 -5.22 4.65
CA LEU A 283 -6.42 -5.72 5.01
C LEU A 283 -6.31 -7.11 5.63
N VAL A 284 -6.82 -7.27 6.85
CA VAL A 284 -7.00 -8.59 7.46
C VAL A 284 -8.44 -9.04 7.21
N ARG A 285 -8.63 -10.00 6.32
CA ARG A 285 -9.95 -10.62 6.04
C ARG A 285 -10.28 -11.63 7.15
N ASN A 286 -11.41 -11.44 7.82
CA ASN A 286 -11.87 -12.28 8.93
C ASN A 286 -12.81 -13.37 8.43
N LEU A 287 -12.89 -14.49 9.16
CA LEU A 287 -13.75 -15.64 8.79
C LEU A 287 -15.26 -15.35 8.92
N ASP A 288 -15.65 -14.28 9.59
CA ASP A 288 -17.05 -13.88 9.80
C ASP A 288 -17.61 -12.98 8.68
N GLY A 289 -16.89 -12.86 7.56
CA GLY A 289 -17.28 -12.02 6.42
C GLY A 289 -16.97 -10.53 6.62
N THR A 290 -16.20 -10.18 7.64
CA THR A 290 -15.71 -8.83 7.90
C THR A 290 -14.23 -8.72 7.54
N ALA A 291 -13.70 -7.51 7.49
CA ALA A 291 -12.28 -7.27 7.36
C ALA A 291 -11.83 -6.07 8.19
N ASN A 292 -10.59 -6.10 8.66
CA ASN A 292 -9.94 -4.98 9.35
C ASN A 292 -8.98 -4.29 8.39
N LEU A 293 -9.23 -3.03 8.07
CA LEU A 293 -8.37 -2.20 7.25
C LEU A 293 -7.42 -1.42 8.16
N TYR A 294 -6.11 -1.56 7.91
CA TYR A 294 -5.04 -0.83 8.59
C TYR A 294 -4.53 0.27 7.67
N VAL A 295 -4.35 1.48 8.19
CA VAL A 295 -4.00 2.67 7.41
C VAL A 295 -3.01 3.57 8.12
N GLY A 296 -2.20 4.27 7.34
CA GLY A 296 -1.60 5.53 7.75
C GLY A 296 -2.55 6.69 7.46
N LEU A 297 -2.68 7.62 8.41
CA LEU A 297 -3.51 8.81 8.28
C LEU A 297 -2.64 10.06 8.35
N SER A 298 -2.80 10.91 7.34
CA SER A 298 -2.25 12.27 7.32
C SER A 298 -0.74 12.38 7.58
N ASP A 299 0.00 11.33 7.20
CA ASP A 299 1.43 11.12 7.45
C ASP A 299 1.86 11.32 8.91
N ALA A 300 0.99 10.98 9.87
CA ALA A 300 1.28 11.21 11.29
C ALA A 300 0.74 10.13 12.23
N GLU A 301 -0.33 9.43 11.86
CA GLU A 301 -0.93 8.43 12.74
C GLU A 301 -1.22 7.13 12.00
N ALA A 302 -1.30 6.03 12.76
CA ALA A 302 -1.72 4.73 12.27
C ALA A 302 -3.05 4.34 12.92
N HIS A 303 -4.01 3.91 12.11
CA HIS A 303 -5.36 3.58 12.56
C HIS A 303 -5.80 2.25 11.95
N ARG A 304 -6.84 1.67 12.55
CA ARG A 304 -7.63 0.60 11.93
C ARG A 304 -9.12 0.92 11.99
N LEU A 305 -9.88 0.28 11.12
CA LEU A 305 -11.32 0.15 11.26
C LEU A 305 -11.79 -1.22 10.76
N THR A 306 -12.99 -1.62 11.14
CA THR A 306 -13.62 -2.86 10.66
C THR A 306 -14.68 -2.53 9.61
N MET A 307 -14.80 -3.36 8.57
CA MET A 307 -15.80 -3.25 7.51
C MET A 307 -16.33 -4.62 7.10
N ALA A 308 -17.35 -4.68 6.25
CA ALA A 308 -17.64 -5.91 5.50
C ALA A 308 -16.45 -6.23 4.58
N ASP A 309 -16.12 -7.51 4.39
CA ASP A 309 -15.03 -7.90 3.50
C ASP A 309 -15.28 -7.34 2.07
N PRO A 310 -14.41 -6.46 1.57
CA PRO A 310 -14.63 -5.79 0.28
C PRO A 310 -14.50 -6.74 -0.92
N PHE A 311 -13.89 -7.92 -0.75
CA PHE A 311 -13.63 -8.87 -1.81
C PHE A 311 -14.58 -10.08 -1.83
N ILE A 312 -15.32 -10.34 -0.75
CA ILE A 312 -16.18 -11.53 -0.63
C ILE A 312 -17.23 -11.64 -1.74
N SER A 313 -17.70 -10.52 -2.29
CA SER A 313 -18.68 -10.51 -3.39
C SER A 313 -18.12 -10.95 -4.74
N PHE A 314 -16.80 -11.08 -4.86
CA PHE A 314 -16.12 -11.50 -6.08
C PHE A 314 -15.64 -12.95 -6.04
N GLU A 315 -15.76 -13.63 -4.90
CA GLU A 315 -15.35 -15.02 -4.72
C GLU A 315 -16.43 -16.03 -5.13
#